data_AF-A0A931PEC4-F1
#
_entry.id   AF-A0A931PEC4-F1
#
_cell.length_a   1.000
_cell.length_b   1.000
_cell.length_c   1.000
_cell.angle_alpha   90.00
_cell.angle_beta   90.00
_cell.angle_gamma   90.00
#
_symmetry.space_group_name_H-M   'P 1'
#
loop_
_entity.id
_entity.type
_entity.pdbx_description
1 polymer ?
#
loop_
_entity_poly.entity_id
_entity_poly.type
_entity_poly.pdbx_seq_one_letter_code
_entity_poly.pdbx_strand_id
1 'polypeptide(L)'
;MDPLTAPVETFDRVEVIRPAAVLESRVASLVLAALRADDVSAGGVWNASASVWQRYDRPWNGVGGTRGDARLMGTVAVMYDTPVRHEVTIYRVTITPAGASMGWSVNALCDDALHAGGLTLATCPRAEISNAPRRDPFKPDHRA
;
A
#
# COMPACT_ATOMS: atom_id res chain seq x y z
N MET A 1 22.18 38.19 -7.74
CA MET A 1 21.51 37.34 -8.73
C MET A 1 22.15 35.98 -8.57
N ASP A 2 21.62 35.17 -7.65
CA ASP A 2 22.22 33.88 -7.28
C ASP A 2 21.81 32.80 -8.28
N PRO A 3 22.77 32.16 -8.97
CA PRO A 3 22.51 30.98 -9.78
C PRO A 3 22.87 29.76 -8.93
N LEU A 4 21.90 29.09 -8.29
CA LEU A 4 21.97 27.68 -7.83
C LEU A 4 20.82 27.36 -6.85
N THR A 5 19.60 27.28 -7.37
CA THR A 5 18.61 26.36 -6.80
C THR A 5 18.05 25.58 -7.98
N ALA A 6 18.70 24.47 -8.32
CA ALA A 6 18.02 23.46 -9.11
C ALA A 6 16.76 23.04 -8.33
N PRO A 7 15.59 22.88 -8.97
CA PRO A 7 14.43 22.35 -8.28
C PRO A 7 14.81 20.98 -7.74
N VAL A 8 14.69 20.79 -6.42
CA VAL A 8 14.78 19.46 -5.82
C VAL A 8 13.64 18.66 -6.43
N GLU A 9 13.96 17.76 -7.34
CA GLU A 9 12.98 16.87 -7.92
C GLU A 9 12.42 16.01 -6.78
N THR A 10 11.25 16.38 -6.29
CA THR A 10 10.62 15.69 -5.17
C THR A 10 9.86 14.52 -5.77
N PHE A 11 10.57 13.41 -5.92
CA PHE A 11 9.99 12.19 -6.45
C PHE A 11 9.17 11.46 -5.38
N ASP A 12 8.21 10.68 -5.85
CA ASP A 12 7.52 9.72 -5.00
C ASP A 12 8.51 8.66 -4.50
N ARG A 13 8.44 8.36 -3.20
CA ARG A 13 9.20 7.26 -2.61
C ARG A 13 8.38 5.99 -2.71
N VAL A 14 8.72 5.17 -3.70
CA VAL A 14 8.15 3.84 -3.89
C VAL A 14 8.99 2.78 -3.18
N GLU A 15 8.35 1.96 -2.36
CA GLU A 15 8.96 0.80 -1.71
C GLU A 15 8.17 -0.48 -2.03
N VAL A 16 8.86 -1.50 -2.51
CA VAL A 16 8.28 -2.82 -2.74
C VAL A 16 8.48 -3.64 -1.47
N ILE A 17 7.38 -4.15 -0.91
CA ILE A 17 7.43 -4.92 0.33
C ILE A 17 7.91 -6.34 0.02
N ARG A 18 9.08 -6.72 0.55
CA ARG A 18 9.71 -8.04 0.31
C ARG A 18 10.22 -8.66 1.63
N PRO A 19 9.80 -9.90 1.95
CA PRO A 19 8.63 -10.59 1.40
C PRO A 19 7.35 -9.78 1.60
N ALA A 20 6.37 -9.96 0.70
CA ALA A 20 5.11 -9.22 0.75
C ALA A 20 4.39 -9.49 2.08
N ALA A 21 3.69 -8.49 2.61
CA ALA A 21 2.89 -8.67 3.82
C ALA A 21 1.53 -9.27 3.44
N VAL A 22 1.08 -10.29 4.16
CA VAL A 22 -0.12 -11.07 3.84
C VAL A 22 -1.08 -11.02 5.01
N LEU A 23 -2.31 -10.64 4.74
CA LEU A 23 -3.41 -10.63 5.69
C LEU A 23 -4.30 -11.85 5.41
N GLU A 24 -4.62 -12.58 6.47
CA GLU A 24 -5.67 -13.60 6.44
C GLU A 24 -7.03 -12.95 6.16
N SER A 25 -7.91 -13.67 5.47
CA SER A 25 -9.22 -13.22 4.99
C SER A 25 -10.05 -12.43 5.99
N ARG A 26 -10.13 -12.91 7.23
CA ARG A 26 -10.92 -12.24 8.27
C ARG A 26 -10.31 -10.90 8.64
N VAL A 27 -8.98 -10.85 8.82
CA VAL A 27 -8.25 -9.63 9.16
C VAL A 27 -8.31 -8.63 8.00
N ALA A 28 -8.13 -9.10 6.76
CA ALA A 28 -8.25 -8.29 5.57
C ALA A 28 -9.64 -7.64 5.43
N SER A 29 -10.69 -8.40 5.73
CA SER A 29 -12.07 -7.90 5.71
C SER A 29 -12.31 -6.85 6.79
N LEU A 30 -11.77 -7.05 8.00
CA LEU A 30 -11.85 -6.08 9.09
C LEU A 30 -11.13 -4.77 8.75
N VAL A 31 -9.91 -4.87 8.20
CA VAL A 31 -9.14 -3.71 7.76
C VAL A 31 -9.90 -2.96 6.67
N LEU A 32 -10.32 -3.62 5.59
CA LEU A 32 -11.03 -2.93 4.50
C LEU A 32 -12.34 -2.29 4.98
N ALA A 33 -13.09 -2.94 5.87
CA ALA A 33 -14.30 -2.37 6.45
C ALA A 33 -14.01 -1.12 7.27
N ALA A 34 -12.96 -1.13 8.10
CA ALA A 34 -12.56 0.03 8.90
C ALA A 34 -12.10 1.20 8.02
N LEU A 35 -11.29 0.94 6.98
CA LEU A 35 -10.87 1.99 6.04
C LEU A 35 -12.05 2.61 5.29
N ARG A 36 -13.07 1.81 4.94
CA ARG A 36 -14.31 2.31 4.31
C ARG A 36 -15.23 3.05 5.28
N ALA A 37 -15.17 2.72 6.57
CA ALA A 37 -15.89 3.49 7.59
C ALA A 37 -15.26 4.87 7.80
N ASP A 38 -13.95 4.99 7.59
CA ASP A 38 -13.20 6.25 7.66
C ASP A 38 -12.98 6.86 6.26
N ASP A 39 -14.00 6.81 5.41
CA ASP A 39 -13.92 7.24 4.01
C ASP A 39 -13.79 8.77 3.86
N VAL A 40 -12.90 9.21 2.95
CA VAL A 40 -12.63 10.62 2.64
C VAL A 40 -13.86 11.43 2.24
N SER A 41 -14.85 10.81 1.59
CA SER A 41 -16.10 11.47 1.19
C SER A 41 -17.10 11.60 2.34
N ALA A 42 -16.91 10.82 3.41
CA ALA A 42 -17.77 10.77 4.59
C ALA A 42 -17.15 11.45 5.83
N GLY A 43 -16.09 12.25 5.65
CA GLY A 43 -15.42 12.97 6.75
C GLY A 43 -14.22 12.23 7.36
N GLY A 44 -13.83 11.08 6.82
CA GLY A 44 -12.61 10.37 7.18
C GLY A 44 -11.42 10.73 6.29
N VAL A 45 -10.40 9.88 6.25
CA VAL A 45 -9.12 10.17 5.58
C VAL A 45 -8.64 9.06 4.64
N TRP A 46 -9.41 8.00 4.48
CA TRP A 46 -9.10 6.87 3.62
C TRP A 46 -9.96 6.84 2.36
N ASN A 47 -9.37 6.47 1.22
CA ASN A 47 -10.09 6.01 0.05
C ASN A 47 -9.65 4.58 -0.23
N ALA A 48 -10.53 3.61 0.00
CA ALA A 48 -10.16 2.19 0.04
C ALA A 48 -11.04 1.30 -0.84
N SER A 49 -10.36 0.52 -1.68
CA SER A 49 -10.94 -0.53 -2.52
C SER A 49 -10.27 -1.88 -2.27
N ALA A 50 -10.69 -2.90 -3.01
CA ALA A 50 -10.04 -4.21 -2.96
C ALA A 50 -8.62 -4.20 -3.58
N SER A 51 -8.21 -3.19 -4.35
CA SER A 51 -6.89 -3.20 -5.00
C SER A 51 -5.95 -2.09 -4.50
N VAL A 52 -6.52 -1.08 -3.85
CA VAL A 52 -5.75 0.09 -3.44
C VAL A 52 -6.36 0.74 -2.22
N TRP A 53 -5.50 1.12 -1.27
CA TRP A 53 -5.84 1.95 -0.12
C TRP A 53 -5.02 3.23 -0.18
N GLN A 54 -5.68 4.37 -0.06
CA GLN A 54 -5.06 5.69 -0.19
C GLN A 54 -5.34 6.51 1.06
N ARG A 55 -4.28 7.05 1.66
CA ARG A 55 -4.38 7.93 2.82
C ARG A 55 -4.25 9.38 2.38
N TYR A 56 -5.22 10.21 2.75
CA TYR A 56 -5.19 11.66 2.54
C TYR A 56 -4.92 12.37 3.85
N ASP A 57 -4.40 13.60 3.85
CA ASP A 57 -4.20 14.34 5.10
C ASP A 57 -5.52 14.79 5.75
N ARG A 58 -6.60 14.88 4.97
CA ARG A 58 -7.91 15.37 5.41
C ARG A 58 -9.04 14.79 4.55
N PRO A 59 -10.30 14.94 5.00
CA PRO A 59 -11.46 14.61 4.18
C PRO A 59 -11.50 15.42 2.90
N TRP A 60 -12.11 14.86 1.86
CA TRP A 60 -12.31 15.56 0.61
C TRP A 60 -13.25 16.74 0.80
N ASN A 61 -12.81 17.91 0.34
CA ASN A 61 -13.50 19.19 0.54
C ASN A 61 -13.84 19.90 -0.79
N GLY A 62 -13.65 19.23 -1.92
CA GLY A 62 -13.95 19.77 -3.24
C GLY A 62 -15.43 19.64 -3.61
N VAL A 63 -15.86 20.49 -4.54
CA VAL A 63 -17.24 20.48 -5.06
C VAL A 63 -17.59 19.09 -5.60
N GLY A 64 -18.79 18.61 -5.29
CA GLY A 64 -19.27 17.30 -5.73
C GLY A 64 -18.57 16.11 -5.07
N GLY A 65 -17.96 16.31 -3.89
CA GLY A 65 -17.22 15.26 -3.18
C GLY A 65 -15.88 14.95 -3.86
N THR A 66 -15.32 15.90 -4.60
CA THR A 66 -13.98 15.76 -5.18
C THR A 66 -12.91 16.08 -4.14
N ARG A 67 -11.67 15.71 -4.45
CA ARG A 67 -10.51 15.86 -3.56
C ARG A 67 -10.29 17.29 -3.02
N GLY A 68 -10.62 18.32 -3.81
CA GLY A 68 -10.33 19.71 -3.46
C GLY A 68 -8.85 19.92 -3.15
N ASP A 69 -8.55 20.46 -1.98
CA ASP A 69 -7.18 20.73 -1.51
C ASP A 69 -6.58 19.58 -0.68
N ALA A 70 -7.32 18.48 -0.47
CA ALA A 70 -6.80 17.32 0.24
C ALA A 70 -5.56 16.78 -0.49
N ARG A 71 -4.54 16.38 0.25
CA ARG A 71 -3.27 15.87 -0.27
C ARG A 71 -3.18 14.38 -0.01
N LEU A 72 -2.84 13.61 -1.05
CA LEU A 72 -2.57 12.18 -0.96
C LEU A 72 -1.22 12.01 -0.26
N MET A 73 -1.20 11.33 0.88
CA MET A 73 0.01 11.06 1.68
C MET A 73 0.75 9.85 1.14
N GLY A 74 -0.01 8.82 0.77
CA GLY A 74 0.54 7.64 0.16
C GLY A 74 -0.51 6.64 -0.26
N THR A 75 -0.04 5.59 -0.94
CA THR A 75 -0.86 4.53 -1.52
C THR A 75 -0.29 3.18 -1.12
N VAL A 76 -1.16 2.29 -0.63
CA VAL A 76 -0.88 0.88 -0.40
C VAL A 76 -1.55 0.09 -1.52
N ALA A 77 -0.73 -0.57 -2.34
CA ALA A 77 -1.23 -1.45 -3.39
C ALA A 77 -1.39 -2.86 -2.86
N VAL A 78 -2.59 -3.41 -3.02
CA VAL A 78 -2.98 -4.72 -2.51
C VAL A 78 -3.52 -5.62 -3.60
N MET A 79 -3.30 -6.93 -3.47
CA MET A 79 -3.90 -7.95 -4.31
C MET A 79 -4.69 -8.92 -3.44
N TYR A 80 -5.88 -9.31 -3.90
CA TYR A 80 -6.66 -10.37 -3.29
C TYR A 80 -6.34 -11.69 -4.01
N ASP A 81 -5.86 -12.68 -3.26
CA ASP A 81 -5.67 -14.03 -3.78
C ASP A 81 -7.03 -14.74 -3.82
N THR A 82 -7.73 -14.60 -4.94
CA THR A 82 -9.02 -15.26 -5.20
C THR A 82 -8.87 -16.26 -6.36
N PRO A 83 -9.54 -17.43 -6.31
CA PRO A 83 -10.51 -17.89 -5.30
C PRO A 83 -9.91 -18.77 -4.17
N VAL A 84 -8.60 -19.02 -4.14
CA VAL A 84 -8.05 -20.17 -3.41
C VAL A 84 -7.80 -19.91 -1.92
N ARG A 85 -7.43 -18.68 -1.53
CA ARG A 85 -6.96 -18.40 -0.16
C ARG A 85 -7.68 -17.26 0.56
N HIS A 86 -8.40 -16.40 -0.16
CA HIS A 86 -9.06 -15.20 0.37
C HIS A 86 -8.12 -14.26 1.16
N GLU A 87 -6.81 -14.36 0.91
CA GLU A 87 -5.79 -13.54 1.54
C GLU A 87 -5.59 -12.23 0.79
N VAL A 88 -5.15 -11.19 1.50
CA VAL A 88 -4.75 -9.91 0.90
C VAL A 88 -3.26 -9.73 1.03
N THR A 89 -2.59 -9.49 -0.10
CA THR A 89 -1.15 -9.25 -0.16
C THR A 89 -0.87 -7.77 -0.40
N ILE A 90 -0.18 -7.12 0.53
CA ILE A 90 0.44 -5.81 0.34
C ILE A 90 1.79 -6.01 -0.34
N TYR A 91 1.90 -5.57 -1.59
CA TYR A 91 3.12 -5.80 -2.40
C TYR A 91 3.91 -4.53 -2.69
N ARG A 92 3.28 -3.36 -2.65
CA ARG A 92 3.93 -2.08 -2.93
C ARG A 92 3.29 -0.95 -2.13
N VAL A 93 4.13 -0.07 -1.61
CA VAL A 93 3.75 1.15 -0.91
C VAL A 93 4.46 2.32 -1.54
N THR A 94 3.75 3.43 -1.64
CA THR A 94 4.17 4.62 -2.39
C THR A 94 3.88 5.82 -1.49
N ILE A 95 4.90 6.58 -1.13
CA ILE A 95 4.79 7.79 -0.31
C ILE A 95 5.02 9.00 -1.20
N THR A 96 4.02 9.88 -1.25
CA THR A 96 4.10 11.07 -2.07
C THR A 96 5.08 12.08 -1.46
N PRO A 97 5.56 13.05 -2.24
CA PRO A 97 6.27 14.23 -1.74
C PRO A 97 5.61 14.92 -0.55
N ALA A 98 4.28 15.10 -0.62
CA ALA A 98 3.51 15.76 0.43
C ALA A 98 3.44 14.89 1.70
N GLY A 99 3.28 13.57 1.54
CA GLY A 99 3.32 12.62 2.65
C GLY A 99 4.67 12.62 3.36
N ALA A 100 5.76 12.50 2.59
CA ALA A 100 7.11 12.51 3.14
C ALA A 100 7.42 13.82 3.89
N SER A 101 6.98 14.96 3.34
CA SER A 101 7.14 16.27 3.99
C SER A 101 6.36 16.41 5.30
N MET A 102 5.29 15.64 5.47
CA MET A 102 4.50 15.53 6.71
C MET A 102 4.96 14.38 7.61
N GLY A 103 6.10 13.75 7.33
CA GLY A 103 6.67 12.69 8.15
C GLY A 103 6.08 11.29 7.91
N TRP A 104 5.25 11.11 6.89
CA TRP A 104 4.78 9.77 6.53
C TRP A 104 5.92 8.91 5.99
N SER A 105 5.92 7.66 6.44
CA SER A 105 6.82 6.61 5.96
C SER A 105 6.00 5.40 5.54
N VAL A 106 6.65 4.46 4.85
CA VAL A 106 6.04 3.18 4.46
C VAL A 106 5.52 2.42 5.68
N ASN A 107 6.32 2.32 6.75
CA ASN A 107 5.92 1.71 8.01
C ASN A 107 4.70 2.42 8.61
N ALA A 108 4.76 3.74 8.78
CA ALA A 108 3.67 4.49 9.38
C ALA A 108 2.36 4.36 8.59
N LEU A 109 2.43 4.39 7.25
CA LEU A 109 1.25 4.23 6.40
C LEU A 109 0.65 2.81 6.50
N CYS A 110 1.50 1.78 6.48
CA CYS A 110 1.04 0.40 6.66
C CYS A 110 0.45 0.19 8.05
N ASP A 111 1.09 0.71 9.10
CA ASP A 111 0.65 0.55 10.48
C ASP A 111 -0.69 1.27 10.72
N ASP A 112 -0.89 2.47 10.15
CA ASP A 112 -2.16 3.19 10.18
C ASP A 112 -3.28 2.38 9.50
N ALA A 113 -2.99 1.79 8.33
CA ALA A 113 -3.95 0.95 7.62
C ALA A 113 -4.29 -0.35 8.39
N LEU A 114 -3.28 -1.00 8.97
CA LEU A 114 -3.39 -2.31 9.61
C LEU A 114 -3.92 -2.24 11.05
N HIS A 115 -4.04 -1.04 11.62
CA HIS A 115 -4.42 -0.83 13.01
C HIS A 115 -5.71 -1.57 13.41
N ALA A 116 -6.75 -1.51 12.57
CA ALA A 116 -8.03 -2.18 12.83
C ALA A 116 -7.92 -3.72 12.86
N GLY A 117 -6.89 -4.28 12.23
CA GLY A 117 -6.56 -5.70 12.29
C GLY A 117 -5.65 -6.08 13.48
N GLY A 118 -5.25 -5.12 14.31
CA GLY A 118 -4.29 -5.34 15.39
C GLY A 118 -2.88 -5.68 14.91
N LEU A 119 -2.54 -5.31 13.67
CA LEU A 119 -1.26 -5.61 13.04
C LEU A 119 -0.45 -4.34 12.78
N THR A 120 0.85 -4.54 12.62
CA THR A 120 1.80 -3.57 12.08
C THR A 120 2.48 -4.22 10.88
N LEU A 121 3.17 -3.46 10.05
CA LEU A 121 4.01 -4.00 8.99
C LEU A 121 5.05 -4.99 9.56
N ALA A 122 5.56 -4.75 10.77
CA ALA A 122 6.54 -5.63 11.42
C ALA A 122 5.92 -6.96 11.91
N THR A 123 4.68 -6.93 12.39
CA THR A 123 3.98 -8.11 12.94
C THR A 123 3.07 -8.81 11.92
N CYS A 124 2.87 -8.21 10.74
CA CYS A 124 2.06 -8.79 9.68
C CYS A 124 2.75 -10.05 9.10
N PRO A 125 2.02 -11.16 8.94
CA PRO A 125 2.54 -12.35 8.28
C PRO A 125 3.16 -12.02 6.92
N ARG A 126 4.17 -12.79 6.53
CA ARG A 126 4.90 -12.59 5.27
C ARG A 126 4.63 -13.73 4.31
N ALA A 127 4.48 -13.40 3.04
CA ALA A 127 4.38 -14.40 1.98
C ALA A 127 5.62 -15.31 2.05
N GLU A 128 5.38 -16.62 2.15
CA GLU A 128 6.46 -17.60 2.03
C GLU A 128 7.10 -17.46 0.65
N ILE A 129 8.42 -17.24 0.63
CA ILE A 129 9.20 -17.34 -0.60
C ILE A 129 9.37 -18.83 -0.87
N SER A 130 8.43 -19.44 -1.60
CA SER A 130 8.64 -20.77 -2.14
C SER A 130 9.90 -20.72 -2.99
N ASN A 131 10.98 -21.37 -2.51
CA ASN A 131 12.18 -21.57 -3.31
C ASN A 131 11.77 -22.11 -4.68
N ALA A 132 12.34 -21.55 -5.74
CA ALA A 132 12.04 -21.97 -7.11
C ALA A 132 12.05 -23.50 -7.21
N PRO A 133 11.08 -24.11 -7.92
CA PRO A 133 11.08 -25.56 -8.10
C PRO A 133 12.46 -25.99 -8.62
N ARG A 134 13.08 -26.93 -7.90
CA ARG A 134 14.37 -27.53 -8.25
C ARG A 134 14.30 -27.90 -9.74
N ARG A 135 15.23 -27.39 -10.57
CA ARG A 135 15.27 -27.66 -12.03
C ARG A 135 14.88 -29.11 -12.29
N ASP A 136 13.84 -29.30 -13.09
CA ASP A 136 13.44 -30.63 -13.58
C ASP A 136 14.67 -31.34 -14.16
N PRO A 137 15.11 -32.49 -13.63
CA PRO A 137 16.25 -33.23 -14.14
C PRO A 137 16.00 -33.83 -15.55
N PHE A 138 14.80 -33.65 -16.10
CA PHE A 138 14.36 -34.23 -17.37
C PHE A 138 14.20 -33.22 -18.51
N LYS A 139 14.66 -31.98 -18.39
CA LYS A 139 14.78 -31.09 -19.57
C LYS A 139 16.10 -31.36 -20.29
N PRO A 140 16.11 -31.99 -21.48
CA PRO A 140 17.32 -32.11 -22.28
C PRO A 140 17.75 -30.73 -22.79
N ASP A 141 19.05 -30.44 -22.67
CA ASP A 141 19.69 -29.28 -23.28
C ASP A 141 19.66 -29.45 -24.80
N HIS A 142 18.71 -28.79 -25.47
CA HIS A 142 18.78 -28.64 -26.91
C HIS A 142 19.70 -27.47 -27.26
N ARG A 143 21.00 -27.76 -27.26
CA ARG A 143 21.97 -26.98 -28.06
C ARG A 143 22.21 -27.70 -29.38
N ALA A 144 21.81 -27.03 -30.46
CA ALA A 144 22.19 -27.35 -31.83
C ALA A 144 23.63 -26.91 -32.10
#